data_AF-A0A800HAD7-F1
#
_entry.id   AF-A0A800HAD7-F1
#
_cell.length_a   1.000
_cell.length_b   1.000
_cell.length_c   1.000
_cell.angle_alpha   90.00
_cell.angle_beta   90.00
_cell.angle_gamma   90.00
#
_symmetry.space_group_name_H-M   'P 1'
#
loop_
_entity.id
_entity.type
_entity.pdbx_description
1 polymer ?
#
loop_
_entity_poly.entity_id
_entity_poly.type
_entity_poly.pdbx_seq_one_letter_code
_entity_poly.pdbx_strand_id
1 'polypeptide(L)'
;GNSKERTISNEIDRLVHNMGMEYWYGEYFAIRSGFYYDKTGKISNPTFGIGLRFAGYGFDFGYTYGETGHPLTNTMRFSLNMEF
;
A
#
# COMPACT_ATOMS: atom_id res chain seq x y z
N GLY A 1 11.51 -5.56 -39.17
CA GLY A 1 10.75 -5.13 -38.00
C GLY A 1 10.76 -6.24 -36.99
N ASN A 2 11.34 -6.01 -35.80
CA ASN A 2 11.35 -7.02 -34.74
C ASN A 2 10.05 -6.88 -33.93
N SER A 3 9.03 -7.60 -34.40
CA SER A 3 7.71 -7.70 -33.77
C SER A 3 7.57 -9.13 -33.24
N LYS A 4 8.41 -9.51 -32.28
CA LYS A 4 8.23 -10.76 -31.54
C LYS A 4 7.80 -10.45 -30.11
N GLU A 5 6.55 -10.87 -29.83
CA GLU A 5 6.06 -11.27 -28.51
C GLU A 5 6.05 -10.22 -27.40
N ARG A 6 5.24 -9.17 -27.61
CA ARG A 6 4.54 -8.53 -26.48
C ARG A 6 3.32 -9.37 -26.11
N THR A 7 3.55 -10.54 -25.52
CA THR A 7 2.48 -11.43 -25.06
C THR A 7 1.76 -10.78 -23.89
N ILE A 8 0.44 -10.69 -23.93
CA ILE A 8 -0.43 -10.10 -22.88
C ILE A 8 -0.15 -10.76 -21.51
N SER A 9 0.30 -12.01 -21.50
CA SER A 9 0.79 -12.70 -20.30
C SER A 9 1.94 -11.99 -19.58
N ASN A 10 2.88 -11.33 -20.28
CA ASN A 10 3.95 -10.55 -19.63
C ASN A 10 3.44 -9.22 -19.05
N GLU A 11 2.37 -8.65 -19.61
CA GLU A 11 1.71 -7.47 -19.05
C GLU A 11 0.83 -7.84 -17.84
N ILE A 12 0.22 -9.03 -17.84
CA ILE A 12 -0.53 -9.55 -16.69
C ILE A 12 0.40 -10.05 -15.57
N ASP A 13 1.57 -10.61 -15.89
CA ASP A 13 2.55 -11.04 -14.87
C ASP A 13 3.13 -9.84 -14.10
N ARG A 14 3.19 -8.66 -14.75
CA ARG A 14 3.53 -7.38 -14.12
C ARG A 14 2.39 -6.71 -13.35
N LEU A 15 1.20 -7.32 -13.31
CA LEU A 15 0.11 -6.78 -12.49
C LEU A 15 0.42 -7.03 -11.02
N VAL A 16 1.03 -6.00 -10.43
CA VAL A 16 1.13 -5.84 -8.99
C VAL A 16 -0.27 -5.97 -8.39
N HIS A 17 -0.48 -7.00 -7.56
CA HIS A 17 -1.74 -7.21 -6.90
C HIS A 17 -1.67 -6.63 -5.48
N ASN A 18 -2.35 -5.49 -5.29
CA ASN A 18 -2.49 -4.86 -3.99
C ASN A 18 -3.79 -5.36 -3.36
N MET A 19 -3.71 -6.08 -2.25
CA MET A 19 -4.89 -6.42 -1.46
C MET A 19 -4.86 -5.62 -0.15
N GLY A 20 -6.00 -5.06 0.23
CA GLY A 20 -6.12 -4.30 1.47
C GLY A 20 -7.53 -4.26 2.00
N MET A 21 -7.64 -4.10 3.31
CA MET A 21 -8.87 -3.90 4.05
C MET A 21 -8.77 -2.58 4.81
N GLU A 22 -9.78 -1.75 4.64
CA GLU A 22 -9.97 -0.51 5.39
C GLU A 22 -11.22 -0.63 6.25
N TYR A 23 -11.08 -0.25 7.51
CA TYR A 23 -12.15 -0.25 8.50
C TYR A 23 -12.25 1.12 9.14
N TRP A 24 -13.39 1.79 8.97
CA TRP A 24 -13.67 3.07 9.60
C TRP A 24 -14.45 2.86 10.90
N TYR A 25 -13.86 3.28 12.01
CA TYR A 25 -14.56 3.39 13.29
C TYR A 25 -15.13 4.80 13.43
N GLY A 26 -16.34 4.97 12.90
CA GLY A 26 -16.99 6.28 12.80
C GLY A 26 -16.30 7.20 11.79
N GLU A 27 -16.47 8.51 11.95
CA GLU A 27 -15.91 9.52 11.05
C GLU A 27 -14.51 9.99 11.47
N TYR A 28 -14.07 9.58 12.67
CA TYR A 28 -12.86 10.09 13.30
C TYR A 28 -11.69 9.13 13.27
N PHE A 29 -11.90 7.82 13.12
CA PHE A 29 -10.82 6.84 13.19
C PHE A 29 -10.90 5.82 12.08
N ALA A 30 -9.77 5.53 11.44
CA ALA A 30 -9.62 4.54 10.39
C ALA A 30 -8.52 3.55 10.76
N ILE A 31 -8.73 2.27 10.48
CA ILE A 31 -7.69 1.25 10.50
C ILE A 31 -7.55 0.71 9.09
N ARG A 32 -6.32 0.59 8.62
CA ARG A 32 -5.97 0.05 7.31
C ARG A 32 -5.00 -1.10 7.52
N SER A 33 -5.28 -2.21 6.87
CA SER A 33 -4.34 -3.31 6.78
C SER A 33 -4.27 -3.75 5.34
N GLY A 34 -3.09 -4.11 4.87
CA GLY A 34 -2.92 -4.53 3.49
C GLY A 34 -1.76 -5.47 3.36
N PHE A 35 -1.68 -6.06 2.19
CA PHE A 35 -0.64 -6.95 1.82
C PHE A 35 -0.38 -6.73 0.33
N TYR A 36 0.88 -6.42 0.06
CA TYR A 36 1.37 -6.30 -1.29
C TYR A 36 1.79 -7.68 -1.76
N TYR A 37 1.17 -8.19 -2.83
CA TYR A 37 1.60 -9.43 -3.47
C TYR A 37 2.12 -9.16 -4.86
N ASP A 38 3.44 -9.27 -5.01
CA ASP A 38 4.05 -9.31 -6.32
C ASP A 38 4.44 -10.74 -6.69
N LYS A 39 3.83 -11.25 -7.76
CA LYS A 39 4.01 -12.63 -8.22
C LYS A 39 5.39 -12.82 -8.87
N THR A 40 5.98 -11.76 -9.41
CA THR A 40 7.28 -11.77 -10.09
C THR A 40 8.45 -11.68 -9.08
N GLY A 41 8.26 -11.04 -7.93
CA GLY A 41 9.34 -10.73 -6.98
C GLY A 41 9.43 -11.57 -5.70
N LYS A 42 8.43 -12.39 -5.35
CA LYS A 42 8.29 -12.97 -3.98
C LYS A 42 8.31 -11.90 -2.87
N ILE A 43 7.89 -10.68 -3.20
CA ILE A 43 7.85 -9.58 -2.24
C ILE A 43 6.46 -9.58 -1.63
N SER A 44 6.39 -10.00 -0.37
CA SER A 44 5.16 -10.00 0.44
C SER A 44 5.33 -9.01 1.57
N ASN A 45 4.96 -7.75 1.34
CA ASN A 45 5.08 -6.70 2.34
C ASN A 45 3.70 -6.41 2.96
N PRO A 46 3.43 -6.88 4.18
CA PRO A 46 2.23 -6.46 4.89
C PRO A 46 2.33 -4.98 5.24
N THR A 47 1.25 -4.25 4.99
CA THR A 47 1.07 -2.86 5.35
C THR A 47 0.05 -2.75 6.47
N PHE A 48 0.30 -1.85 7.40
CA PHE A 48 -0.63 -1.49 8.46
C PHE A 48 -0.72 0.02 8.53
N GLY A 49 -1.87 0.56 8.87
CA GLY A 49 -2.04 1.98 9.02
C GLY A 49 -3.22 2.31 9.91
N ILE A 50 -3.15 3.49 10.51
CA ILE A 50 -4.22 4.09 11.28
C ILE A 50 -4.41 5.53 10.81
N GLY A 51 -5.65 5.98 10.79
CA GLY A 51 -6.04 7.35 10.47
C GLY A 51 -6.85 7.93 11.62
N LEU A 52 -6.61 9.19 11.94
CA LEU A 52 -7.37 9.96 12.91
C LEU A 52 -7.80 11.27 12.25
N ARG A 53 -9.10 11.49 12.08
CA ARG A 53 -9.67 12.75 11.60
C ARG A 53 -10.37 13.45 12.75
N PHE A 54 -10.09 14.73 12.96
CA PHE A 54 -10.69 15.54 14.00
C PHE A 54 -10.82 17.00 13.57
N ALA A 55 -12.05 17.54 13.58
CA ALA A 55 -12.35 18.96 13.41
C ALA A 55 -11.60 19.67 12.25
N GLY A 56 -11.56 19.04 11.07
CA GLY A 56 -10.88 19.57 9.88
C GLY A 56 -9.40 19.17 9.75
N TYR A 57 -8.81 18.50 10.75
CA TYR A 57 -7.47 17.94 10.68
C TYR A 57 -7.53 16.42 10.47
N GLY A 58 -6.75 15.90 9.54
CA GLY A 58 -6.56 14.47 9.30
C GLY A 58 -5.12 14.07 9.58
N PHE A 59 -4.90 13.06 10.41
CA PHE A 59 -3.60 12.47 10.71
C PHE A 59 -3.61 11.03 10.24
N ASP A 60 -2.69 10.66 9.36
CA ASP A 60 -2.56 9.29 8.88
C ASP A 60 -1.17 8.77 9.19
N PHE A 61 -1.11 7.58 9.79
CA PHE A 61 0.09 6.85 10.09
C PHE A 61 0.07 5.52 9.36
N GLY A 62 1.10 5.24 8.57
CA GLY A 62 1.25 3.98 7.84
C GLY A 62 2.60 3.35 8.12
N TYR A 63 2.62 2.04 8.27
CA TYR A 63 3.81 1.23 8.45
C TYR A 63 3.79 0.05 7.48
N THR A 64 4.85 -0.08 6.69
CA THR A 64 5.01 -1.20 5.76
C THR A 64 6.10 -2.12 6.29
N TYR A 65 5.71 -3.32 6.72
CA TYR A 65 6.63 -4.38 7.11
C TYR A 65 7.03 -5.20 5.88
N GLY A 66 8.25 -5.74 5.86
CA GLY A 66 8.75 -6.57 4.76
C GLY A 66 10.09 -7.21 5.06
N GLU A 67 10.61 -8.01 4.13
CA GLU A 67 11.91 -8.67 4.30
C GLU A 67 13.09 -7.69 4.20
N THR A 68 14.02 -7.83 5.15
CA THR A 68 15.22 -7.02 5.34
C THR A 68 16.16 -7.18 4.14
N GLY A 69 16.10 -6.24 3.20
CA GLY A 69 16.96 -6.25 2.01
C GLY A 69 16.59 -5.26 0.92
N HIS A 70 15.33 -4.79 0.88
CA HIS A 70 14.86 -3.78 -0.08
C HIS A 70 14.62 -2.41 0.58
N PRO A 71 15.00 -1.28 -0.05
CA PRO A 71 14.95 0.07 0.52
C PRO A 71 13.54 0.62 0.81
N LEU A 72 12.48 -0.11 0.47
CA LEU A 72 11.08 0.22 0.80
C LEU A 72 10.52 -0.59 1.98
N THR A 73 11.30 -1.55 2.50
CA THR A 73 10.94 -2.36 3.66
C THR A 73 11.15 -1.56 4.95
N ASN A 74 10.16 -1.60 5.87
CA ASN A 74 10.15 -0.89 7.16
C ASN A 74 10.04 0.64 7.06
N THR A 75 9.24 1.13 6.12
CA THR A 75 8.96 2.57 6.02
C THR A 75 7.81 2.97 6.95
N MET A 76 8.05 3.92 7.84
CA MET A 76 7.01 4.66 8.56
C MET A 76 6.64 5.90 7.74
N ARG A 77 5.34 6.05 7.44
CA ARG A 77 4.77 7.19 6.73
C ARG A 77 3.84 7.94 7.67
N PHE A 78 4.06 9.24 7.74
CA PHE A 78 3.20 10.18 8.47
C PHE A 78 2.60 11.13 7.46
N SER A 79 1.33 11.44 7.58
CA SER A 79 0.65 12.41 6.73
C SER A 79 -0.29 13.26 7.57
N LEU A 80 -0.28 14.56 7.29
CA LEU A 80 -1.16 15.54 7.90
C LEU A 80 -1.99 16.18 6.78
N ASN A 81 -3.30 16.16 6.95
CA ASN A 81 -4.27 16.80 6.10
C ASN A 81 -5.00 17.89 6.89
N MET A 82 -5.30 19.00 6.24
CA MET A 82 -6.07 20.10 6.81
C MET A 82 -7.11 20.51 5.78
N GLU A 83 -8.38 20.46 6.16
CA GLU A 83 -9.52 20.91 5.37
C GLU A 83 -9.87 22.34 5.82
N PHE A 84 -9.87 23.29 4.88
CA PHE A 84 -10.15 24.71 5.10
C PHE A 84 -11.62 25.03 4.87
#